data_AF-A0A8T1WQP6-F1
#
_entry.id   AF-A0A8T1WQP6-F1
#
_cell.length_a   1.000
_cell.length_b   1.000
_cell.length_c   1.000
_cell.angle_alpha   90.00
_cell.angle_beta   90.00
_cell.angle_gamma   90.00
#
_symmetry.space_group_name_H-M   'P 1'
#
loop_
_entity.id
_entity.type
_entity.pdbx_description
1 polymer ?
#
loop_
_entity_poly.entity_id
_entity_poly.type
_entity_poly.pdbx_seq_one_letter_code
_entity_poly.pdbx_strand_id
1 'polypeptide(L)'
;MSEFRQAIAYVDALEAHLALLQDSVASATVVGAIEDNLSFILEAVNGDVDMIMEKFRARCSMVDPVTNQPRFGPKMLAKVQDMLRRYDDVKVAVEDEAPLRLQAEGKIKELSEHQLAIEQGKIAREKKEEEARKATERARAEELKLLEQKQKAREAELQHQEQLRVEALAVAANKKREGREKERAELERQRLAAEEERKRVNASISHGKEGLEKAIAMLRDSTGSEV
;
A
#
# COMPACT_ATOMS: atom_id res chain seq x y z
N MET A 1 -46.18 18.94 -40.13
CA MET A 1 -46.03 20.17 -39.31
C MET A 1 -45.69 21.31 -40.24
N SER A 2 -46.31 22.49 -40.14
CA SER A 2 -45.93 23.61 -41.01
C SER A 2 -44.55 24.14 -40.61
N GLU A 3 -43.68 24.45 -41.59
CA GLU A 3 -42.32 24.99 -41.35
C GLU A 3 -42.33 26.16 -40.34
N PHE A 4 -43.37 26.99 -40.40
CA PHE A 4 -43.55 28.12 -39.49
C PHE A 4 -43.75 27.71 -38.02
N ARG A 5 -44.51 26.63 -37.75
CA ARG A 5 -44.68 26.14 -36.37
C ARG A 5 -43.38 25.57 -35.82
N GLN A 6 -42.58 24.94 -36.66
CA GLN A 6 -41.27 24.43 -36.28
C GLN A 6 -40.29 25.57 -35.99
N ALA A 7 -40.29 26.62 -36.82
CA ALA A 7 -39.47 27.81 -36.59
C ALA A 7 -39.82 28.52 -35.27
N ILE A 8 -41.11 28.67 -34.96
CA ILE A 8 -41.54 29.20 -33.65
C ILE A 8 -41.00 28.32 -32.51
N ALA A 9 -41.16 27.00 -32.60
CA ALA A 9 -40.68 26.10 -31.54
C ALA A 9 -39.16 26.20 -31.33
N TYR A 10 -38.37 26.42 -32.39
CA TYR A 10 -36.94 26.67 -32.26
C TYR A 10 -36.64 27.99 -31.55
N VAL A 11 -37.35 29.07 -31.89
CA VAL A 11 -37.18 30.37 -31.20
C VAL A 11 -37.56 30.25 -29.73
N ASP A 12 -38.70 29.62 -29.43
CA ASP A 12 -39.15 29.43 -28.04
C ASP A 12 -38.14 28.59 -27.23
N ALA A 13 -37.51 27.57 -27.86
CA ALA A 13 -36.44 26.80 -27.24
C ALA A 13 -35.19 27.65 -27.00
N LEU A 14 -34.80 28.49 -27.96
CA LEU A 14 -33.67 29.39 -27.83
C LEU A 14 -33.88 30.43 -26.71
N GLU A 15 -35.08 31.00 -26.59
CA GLU A 15 -35.44 31.90 -25.51
C GLU A 15 -35.38 31.20 -24.15
N ALA A 16 -35.84 29.94 -24.07
CA ALA A 16 -35.76 29.15 -22.84
C ALA A 16 -34.30 28.86 -22.44
N HIS A 17 -33.46 28.45 -23.38
CA HIS A 17 -32.03 28.23 -23.13
C HIS A 17 -31.29 29.52 -22.78
N LEU A 18 -31.66 30.66 -23.39
CA LEU A 18 -31.11 31.97 -23.05
C LEU A 18 -31.46 32.36 -21.61
N ALA A 19 -32.70 32.15 -21.19
CA ALA A 19 -33.12 32.40 -19.80
C ALA A 19 -32.38 31.48 -18.81
N LEU A 20 -32.22 30.20 -19.14
CA LEU A 20 -31.43 29.27 -18.33
C LEU A 20 -29.96 29.66 -18.26
N LEU A 21 -29.38 30.16 -19.35
CA LEU A 21 -28.02 30.68 -19.39
C LEU A 21 -27.89 31.91 -18.48
N GLN A 22 -28.82 32.86 -18.56
CA GLN A 22 -28.82 34.05 -17.69
C GLN A 22 -28.90 33.68 -16.21
N ASP A 23 -29.80 32.76 -15.85
CA ASP A 23 -29.94 32.29 -14.47
C ASP A 23 -28.71 31.50 -14.01
N SER A 24 -28.12 30.68 -14.88
CA SER A 24 -26.90 29.94 -14.58
C SER A 24 -25.68 30.85 -14.42
N VAL A 25 -25.58 31.90 -15.23
CA VAL A 25 -24.53 32.91 -15.10
C VAL A 25 -24.72 33.75 -13.83
N ALA A 26 -25.95 34.02 -13.40
CA ALA A 26 -26.22 34.74 -12.15
C ALA A 26 -25.99 33.87 -10.90
N SER A 27 -26.34 32.58 -10.96
CA SER A 27 -26.25 31.64 -9.85
C SER A 27 -24.89 30.92 -9.76
N ALA A 28 -24.62 30.22 -8.65
CA ALA A 28 -23.42 29.39 -8.52
C ALA A 28 -23.66 27.97 -9.07
N THR A 29 -24.16 27.86 -10.30
CA THR A 29 -24.43 26.57 -10.96
C THR A 29 -23.15 25.91 -11.48
N VAL A 30 -23.29 24.64 -11.87
CA VAL A 30 -22.20 23.81 -12.38
C VAL A 30 -21.82 24.27 -13.80
N VAL A 31 -20.52 24.28 -14.08
CA VAL A 31 -19.92 24.64 -15.40
C VAL A 31 -20.68 24.02 -16.56
N GLY A 32 -20.97 22.72 -16.48
CA GLY A 32 -21.65 22.00 -17.56
C GLY A 32 -23.00 22.61 -17.95
N ALA A 33 -23.78 23.14 -17.01
CA ALA A 33 -25.05 23.78 -17.35
C ALA A 33 -24.85 25.09 -18.13
N ILE A 34 -23.79 25.85 -17.86
CA ILE A 34 -23.47 27.08 -18.60
C ILE A 34 -22.96 26.72 -20.00
N GLU A 35 -22.06 25.74 -20.09
CA GLU A 35 -21.47 25.26 -21.35
C GLU A 35 -22.51 24.65 -22.28
N ASP A 36 -23.38 23.77 -21.77
CA ASP A 36 -24.41 23.09 -22.56
C ASP A 36 -25.40 24.11 -23.15
N ASN A 37 -25.86 25.07 -22.34
CA ASN A 37 -26.81 26.08 -22.78
C ASN A 37 -26.18 27.06 -23.79
N LEU A 38 -24.96 27.52 -23.53
CA LEU A 38 -24.26 28.42 -24.45
C LEU A 38 -23.95 27.72 -25.78
N SER A 39 -23.47 26.48 -25.74
CA SER A 39 -23.15 25.68 -26.93
C SER A 39 -24.40 25.42 -27.76
N PHE A 40 -25.51 25.02 -27.12
CA PHE A 40 -26.79 24.81 -27.81
C PHE A 40 -27.25 26.07 -28.57
N ILE A 41 -27.20 27.24 -27.94
CA ILE A 41 -27.64 28.48 -28.58
C ILE A 41 -26.71 28.83 -29.74
N LEU A 42 -25.38 28.73 -29.56
CA LEU A 42 -24.41 29.05 -30.61
C LEU A 42 -24.51 28.10 -31.81
N GLU A 43 -24.73 26.81 -31.58
CA GLU A 43 -24.93 25.83 -32.65
C GLU A 43 -26.21 26.12 -33.45
N ALA A 44 -27.29 26.50 -32.77
CA ALA A 44 -28.54 26.82 -33.47
C ALA A 44 -28.44 28.14 -34.24
N VAL A 45 -27.88 29.18 -33.61
CA VAL A 45 -27.74 30.53 -34.19
C VAL A 45 -26.71 30.58 -35.32
N ASN A 46 -25.72 29.69 -35.35
CA ASN A 46 -24.76 29.58 -36.45
C ASN A 46 -25.05 28.40 -37.40
N GLY A 47 -26.20 27.74 -37.25
CA GLY A 47 -26.54 26.52 -37.95
C GLY A 47 -27.89 26.59 -38.69
N ASP A 48 -28.65 25.50 -38.59
CA ASP A 48 -29.87 25.30 -39.36
C ASP A 48 -30.98 26.32 -39.04
N VAL A 49 -31.04 26.83 -37.81
CA VAL A 49 -32.07 27.80 -37.40
C VAL A 49 -31.87 29.13 -38.11
N ASP A 50 -30.64 29.64 -38.22
CA ASP A 50 -30.31 30.87 -38.95
C ASP A 50 -30.71 30.76 -40.43
N MET A 51 -30.40 29.62 -41.07
CA MET A 51 -30.82 29.36 -42.45
C MET A 51 -32.36 29.38 -42.59
N ILE A 52 -33.09 28.85 -41.60
CA ILE A 52 -34.56 28.89 -41.61
C ILE A 52 -35.07 30.33 -41.45
N MET A 53 -34.47 31.13 -40.56
CA MET A 53 -34.85 32.53 -40.35
C MET A 53 -34.59 33.38 -41.58
N GLU A 54 -33.45 33.19 -42.26
CA GLU A 54 -33.13 33.86 -43.52
C GLU A 54 -34.14 33.52 -44.63
N LYS A 55 -34.58 32.25 -44.72
CA LYS A 55 -35.67 31.87 -45.64
C LYS A 55 -36.97 32.62 -45.34
N PHE A 56 -37.30 32.82 -44.07
CA PHE A 56 -38.49 33.59 -43.70
C PHE A 56 -38.33 35.08 -44.02
N ARG A 57 -37.15 35.67 -43.80
CA ARG A 57 -36.84 37.05 -44.21
C ARG A 57 -37.04 37.25 -45.72
N ALA A 58 -36.44 36.39 -46.54
CA ALA A 58 -36.58 36.45 -47.99
C ALA A 58 -38.05 36.34 -48.43
N ARG A 59 -38.83 35.44 -47.79
CA ARG A 59 -40.25 35.25 -48.10
C ARG A 59 -41.13 36.45 -47.70
N CYS A 60 -40.72 37.27 -46.73
CA CYS A 60 -41.44 38.49 -46.34
C CYS A 60 -41.43 39.57 -47.43
N SER A 61 -40.36 39.64 -48.23
CA SER A 61 -40.25 40.56 -49.37
C SER A 61 -40.81 40.00 -50.68
N MET A 62 -41.20 38.73 -50.71
CA MET A 62 -41.75 38.11 -51.93
C MET A 62 -43.18 38.54 -52.18
N VAL A 63 -43.47 38.78 -53.45
CA VAL A 63 -44.81 39.10 -53.97
C VAL A 63 -45.27 37.92 -54.84
N ASP A 64 -46.55 37.57 -54.78
CA ASP A 64 -47.15 36.57 -55.67
C ASP A 64 -47.15 37.11 -57.12
N PRO A 65 -46.52 36.42 -58.08
CA PRO A 65 -46.39 36.88 -59.45
C PRO A 65 -47.73 36.99 -60.21
N VAL A 66 -48.79 36.32 -59.75
CA VAL A 66 -50.10 36.35 -60.40
C VAL A 66 -50.97 37.49 -59.87
N THR A 67 -50.95 37.69 -58.55
CA THR A 67 -51.84 38.67 -57.89
C THR A 67 -51.15 40.00 -57.59
N ASN A 68 -49.82 40.09 -57.71
CA ASN A 68 -49.00 41.21 -57.25
C ASN A 68 -49.21 41.57 -55.77
N GLN A 69 -49.74 40.64 -54.97
CA GLN A 69 -49.93 40.82 -53.53
C GLN A 69 -48.77 40.21 -52.74
N PRO A 70 -48.44 40.75 -51.55
CA PRO A 70 -47.44 40.15 -50.68
C PRO A 70 -47.76 38.68 -50.42
N ARG A 71 -46.74 37.82 -50.47
CA ARG A 71 -46.89 36.37 -50.30
C ARG A 71 -47.48 36.00 -48.94
N PHE A 72 -47.16 36.79 -47.91
CA PHE A 72 -47.81 36.68 -46.61
C PHE A 72 -48.89 37.75 -46.46
N GLY A 73 -50.11 37.32 -46.14
CA GLY A 73 -51.16 38.24 -45.73
C GLY A 73 -50.77 39.01 -44.45
N PRO A 74 -51.37 40.19 -44.17
CA PRO A 74 -50.92 41.10 -43.11
C PRO A 74 -50.77 40.45 -41.73
N LYS A 75 -51.71 39.55 -41.36
CA LYS A 75 -51.68 38.82 -40.09
C LYS A 75 -50.51 37.84 -39.97
N MET A 76 -50.15 37.16 -41.07
CA MET A 76 -49.04 36.21 -41.08
C MET A 76 -47.70 36.94 -41.11
N LEU A 77 -47.61 38.03 -41.89
CA LEU A 77 -46.43 38.88 -41.94
C LEU A 77 -46.06 39.41 -40.56
N ALA A 78 -47.04 39.94 -39.81
CA ALA A 78 -46.81 40.42 -38.45
C ALA A 78 -46.26 39.32 -37.52
N LYS A 79 -46.76 38.09 -37.63
CA LYS A 79 -46.28 36.95 -36.83
C LYS A 79 -44.86 36.50 -37.22
N VAL A 80 -44.53 36.52 -38.51
CA VAL A 80 -43.17 36.18 -38.98
C VAL A 80 -42.19 37.27 -38.55
N GLN A 81 -42.56 38.54 -38.65
CA GLN A 81 -41.73 39.66 -38.17
C GLN A 81 -41.48 39.61 -36.66
N ASP A 82 -42.51 39.28 -35.88
CA ASP A 82 -42.38 39.08 -34.43
C ASP A 82 -41.41 37.94 -34.09
N MET A 83 -41.55 36.78 -34.75
CA MET A 83 -40.65 35.64 -34.57
C MET A 83 -39.20 35.98 -34.96
N LEU A 84 -38.99 36.68 -36.08
CA LEU A 84 -37.66 37.10 -36.52
C LEU A 84 -37.02 38.07 -35.53
N ARG A 85 -37.81 39.01 -34.99
CA ARG A 85 -37.34 39.94 -33.97
C ARG A 85 -36.89 39.19 -32.70
N ARG A 86 -37.69 38.24 -32.21
CA ARG A 86 -37.33 37.43 -31.03
C ARG A 86 -36.04 36.62 -31.27
N TYR A 87 -35.89 36.06 -32.47
CA TYR A 87 -34.65 35.40 -32.85
C TYR A 87 -33.44 36.36 -32.87
N ASP A 88 -33.60 37.55 -33.44
CA ASP A 88 -32.54 38.58 -33.47
C ASP A 88 -32.15 39.04 -32.07
N ASP A 89 -33.13 39.20 -31.16
CA ASP A 89 -32.88 39.53 -29.77
C ASP A 89 -32.01 38.44 -29.08
N VAL A 90 -32.28 37.15 -29.35
CA VAL A 90 -31.41 36.05 -28.87
C VAL A 90 -30.03 36.10 -29.49
N LYS A 91 -29.94 36.30 -30.82
CA LYS A 91 -28.66 36.35 -31.55
C LYS A 91 -27.75 37.43 -31.00
N VAL A 92 -28.26 38.65 -30.84
CA VAL A 92 -27.51 39.78 -30.28
C VAL A 92 -27.08 39.52 -28.83
N ALA A 93 -27.89 38.81 -28.04
CA ALA A 93 -27.55 38.49 -26.66
C ALA A 93 -26.34 37.53 -26.51
N VAL A 94 -25.99 36.77 -27.55
CA VAL A 94 -24.91 35.77 -27.54
C VAL A 94 -23.79 36.02 -28.54
N GLU A 95 -23.79 37.19 -29.19
CA GLU A 95 -22.68 37.62 -30.06
C GLU A 95 -21.34 37.63 -29.31
N ASP A 96 -20.23 37.57 -30.05
CA ASP A 96 -18.87 37.42 -29.50
C ASP A 96 -18.53 38.45 -28.40
N GLU A 97 -19.01 39.68 -28.56
CA GLU A 97 -18.77 40.80 -27.62
C GLU A 97 -19.96 41.06 -26.67
N ALA A 98 -20.99 40.21 -26.70
CA ALA A 98 -22.16 40.39 -25.87
C ALA A 98 -21.81 40.21 -24.37
N PRO A 99 -22.31 41.10 -23.47
CA PRO A 99 -22.00 41.02 -22.05
C PRO A 99 -22.31 39.66 -21.42
N LEU A 100 -23.43 39.03 -21.82
CA LEU A 100 -23.83 37.73 -21.30
C LEU A 100 -22.85 36.63 -21.68
N ARG A 101 -22.34 36.64 -22.92
CA ARG A 101 -21.36 35.66 -23.38
C ARG A 101 -20.02 35.82 -22.65
N LEU A 102 -19.52 37.04 -22.52
CA LEU A 102 -18.30 37.31 -21.79
C LEU A 102 -18.41 36.87 -20.32
N GLN A 103 -19.57 37.09 -19.69
CA GLN A 103 -19.84 36.62 -18.34
C GLN A 103 -19.89 35.09 -18.25
N ALA A 104 -20.54 34.43 -19.21
CA ALA A 104 -20.61 32.97 -19.26
C ALA A 104 -19.21 32.35 -19.43
N GLU A 105 -18.43 32.80 -20.39
CA GLU A 105 -17.06 32.32 -20.64
C GLU A 105 -16.13 32.60 -19.46
N GLY A 106 -16.24 33.78 -18.84
CA GLY A 106 -15.49 34.12 -17.64
C GLY A 106 -15.82 33.18 -16.48
N LYS A 107 -17.11 32.93 -16.25
CA LYS A 107 -17.56 32.05 -15.17
C LYS A 107 -17.22 30.58 -15.40
N ILE A 108 -17.27 30.12 -16.65
CA ILE A 108 -16.78 28.78 -17.04
C ILE A 108 -15.31 28.63 -16.66
N LYS A 109 -14.47 29.62 -17.00
CA LYS A 109 -13.04 29.60 -16.65
C LYS A 109 -12.83 29.58 -15.14
N GLU A 110 -13.45 30.50 -14.41
CA GLU A 110 -13.33 30.58 -12.94
C GLU A 110 -13.72 29.28 -12.24
N LEU A 111 -14.86 28.71 -12.60
CA LEU A 111 -15.36 27.48 -11.98
C LEU A 111 -14.50 26.26 -12.38
N SER A 112 -14.00 26.22 -13.61
CA SER A 112 -13.10 25.15 -14.08
C SER A 112 -11.75 25.20 -13.36
N GLU A 113 -11.16 26.39 -13.22
CA GLU A 113 -9.94 26.60 -12.45
C GLU A 113 -10.12 26.19 -10.98
N HIS A 114 -11.26 26.55 -10.39
CA HIS A 114 -11.60 26.16 -9.03
C HIS A 114 -11.75 24.64 -8.87
N GLN A 115 -12.39 23.95 -9.83
CA GLN A 115 -12.49 22.50 -9.82
C GLN A 115 -11.12 21.84 -9.95
N LEU A 116 -10.28 22.29 -10.88
CA LEU A 116 -8.91 21.80 -11.03
C LEU A 116 -8.09 22.00 -9.75
N ALA A 117 -8.22 23.15 -9.09
CA ALA A 117 -7.54 23.42 -7.82
C ALA A 117 -7.99 22.46 -6.70
N ILE A 118 -9.29 22.15 -6.62
CA ILE A 118 -9.82 21.17 -5.67
C ILE A 118 -9.25 19.79 -5.96
N GLU A 119 -9.24 19.35 -7.21
CA GLU A 119 -8.72 18.03 -7.61
C GLU A 119 -7.23 17.89 -7.30
N GLN A 120 -6.43 18.91 -7.67
CA GLN A 120 -5.01 18.95 -7.34
C GLN A 120 -4.78 18.91 -5.82
N GLY A 121 -5.62 19.63 -5.05
CA GLY A 121 -5.59 19.60 -3.59
C GLY A 121 -5.89 18.21 -3.01
N LYS A 122 -6.86 17.48 -3.58
CA LYS A 122 -7.17 16.09 -3.17
C LYS A 122 -6.01 15.15 -3.47
N ILE A 123 -5.48 15.20 -4.69
CA ILE A 123 -4.33 14.38 -5.12
C ILE A 123 -3.12 14.64 -4.22
N ALA A 124 -2.84 15.90 -3.89
CA ALA A 124 -1.73 16.25 -3.01
C ALA A 124 -1.92 15.72 -1.57
N ARG A 125 -3.15 15.71 -1.05
CA ARG A 125 -3.47 15.14 0.26
C ARG A 125 -3.31 13.62 0.27
N GLU A 126 -3.85 12.94 -0.74
CA GLU A 126 -3.73 11.48 -0.88
C GLU A 126 -2.26 11.04 -0.96
N LYS A 127 -1.43 11.74 -1.75
CA LYS A 127 0.01 11.47 -1.82
C LYS A 127 0.70 11.63 -0.47
N LYS A 128 0.39 12.70 0.28
CA LYS A 128 0.95 12.91 1.62
C LYS A 128 0.54 11.83 2.60
N GLU A 129 -0.73 11.40 2.56
CA GLU A 129 -1.21 10.30 3.40
C GLU A 129 -0.53 8.97 3.04
N GLU A 130 -0.36 8.68 1.76
CA GLU A 130 0.32 7.47 1.29
C GLU A 130 1.80 7.47 1.69
N GLU A 131 2.48 8.61 1.55
CA GLU A 131 3.87 8.78 1.99
C GLU A 131 4.00 8.60 3.51
N ALA A 132 3.07 9.16 4.30
CA ALA A 132 3.04 8.97 5.74
C ALA A 132 2.83 7.50 6.12
N ARG A 133 1.91 6.79 5.44
CA ARG A 133 1.70 5.34 5.63
C ARG A 133 2.98 4.56 5.34
N LYS A 134 3.61 4.79 4.19
CA LYS A 134 4.89 4.14 3.82
C LYS A 134 6.00 4.43 4.83
N ALA A 135 6.06 5.64 5.36
CA ALA A 135 7.03 5.99 6.41
C ALA A 135 6.78 5.19 7.70
N THR A 136 5.52 5.08 8.13
CA THR A 136 5.18 4.29 9.33
C THR A 136 5.43 2.79 9.15
N GLU A 137 5.18 2.24 7.97
CA GLU A 137 5.47 0.84 7.66
C GLU A 137 6.98 0.57 7.68
N ARG A 138 7.78 1.48 7.13
CA ARG A 138 9.24 1.39 7.17
C ARG A 138 9.75 1.42 8.62
N ALA A 139 9.26 2.34 9.43
CA ALA A 139 9.63 2.42 10.85
C ALA A 139 9.31 1.11 11.60
N ARG A 140 8.11 0.55 11.39
CA ARG A 140 7.72 -0.75 11.97
C ARG A 140 8.61 -1.90 11.49
N ALA A 141 8.95 -1.92 10.20
CA ALA A 141 9.82 -2.95 9.64
C ALA A 141 11.24 -2.87 10.22
N GLU A 142 11.76 -1.65 10.46
CA GLU A 142 13.04 -1.44 11.12
C GLU A 142 13.01 -1.89 12.59
N GLU A 143 11.95 -1.57 13.33
CA GLU A 143 11.76 -2.04 14.71
C GLU A 143 11.72 -3.57 14.79
N LEU A 144 11.00 -4.23 13.88
CA LEU A 144 10.94 -5.69 13.81
C LEU A 144 12.33 -6.30 13.55
N LYS A 145 13.09 -5.74 12.60
CA LYS A 145 14.48 -6.20 12.34
C LYS A 145 15.37 -6.06 13.56
N LEU A 146 15.26 -4.97 14.30
CA LEU A 146 16.02 -4.77 15.54
C LEU A 146 15.63 -5.79 16.62
N LEU A 147 14.34 -6.11 16.74
CA LEU A 147 13.86 -7.13 17.67
C LEU A 147 14.37 -8.53 17.30
N GLU A 148 14.33 -8.90 16.03
CA GLU A 148 14.87 -10.17 15.54
C GLU A 148 16.37 -10.30 15.80
N GLN A 149 17.14 -9.24 15.55
CA GLN A 149 18.58 -9.23 15.85
C GLN A 149 18.86 -9.40 17.34
N LYS A 150 18.09 -8.72 18.20
CA LYS A 150 18.20 -8.87 19.66
C LYS A 150 17.85 -10.29 20.11
N GLN A 151 16.86 -10.94 19.51
CA GLN A 151 16.51 -12.32 19.83
C GLN A 151 17.63 -13.28 19.42
N LYS A 152 18.15 -13.17 18.20
CA LYS A 152 19.28 -13.98 17.72
C LYS A 152 20.53 -13.82 18.59
N ALA A 153 20.83 -12.60 19.03
CA ALA A 153 21.95 -12.34 19.93
C ALA A 153 21.77 -13.06 21.29
N ARG A 154 20.57 -13.00 21.87
CA ARG A 154 20.26 -13.70 23.12
C ARG A 154 20.35 -15.22 22.97
N GLU A 155 19.84 -15.77 21.87
CA GLU A 155 19.94 -17.20 21.58
C GLU A 155 21.41 -17.64 21.44
N ALA A 156 22.23 -16.85 20.75
CA ALA A 156 23.67 -17.12 20.62
C ALA A 156 24.39 -17.06 21.98
N GLU A 157 24.05 -16.09 22.84
CA GLU A 157 24.59 -16.01 24.21
C GLU A 157 24.20 -17.22 25.05
N LEU A 158 22.95 -17.67 24.98
CA LEU A 158 22.49 -18.87 25.69
C LEU A 158 23.21 -20.12 25.20
N GLN A 159 23.32 -20.30 23.89
CA GLN A 159 24.06 -21.42 23.30
C GLN A 159 25.53 -21.41 23.73
N HIS A 160 26.17 -20.24 23.77
CA HIS A 160 27.55 -20.12 24.23
C HIS A 160 27.69 -20.49 25.71
N GLN A 161 26.76 -20.06 26.57
CA GLN A 161 26.75 -20.47 27.97
C GLN A 161 26.53 -21.97 28.15
N GLU A 162 25.67 -22.58 27.34
CA GLU A 162 25.47 -24.04 27.34
C GLU A 162 26.73 -24.78 26.90
N GLN A 163 27.41 -24.32 25.85
CA GLN A 163 28.69 -24.89 25.41
C GLN A 163 29.73 -24.86 26.54
N LEU A 164 29.89 -23.72 27.20
CA LEU A 164 30.81 -23.58 28.34
C LEU A 164 30.45 -24.54 29.49
N ARG A 165 29.16 -24.77 29.76
CA ARG A 165 28.71 -25.75 30.76
C ARG A 165 29.06 -27.17 30.35
N VAL A 166 28.83 -27.54 29.09
CA VAL A 166 29.16 -28.88 28.57
C VAL A 166 30.67 -29.12 28.61
N GLU A 167 31.47 -28.14 28.21
CA GLU A 167 32.93 -28.19 28.29
C GLU A 167 33.42 -28.38 29.74
N ALA A 168 32.87 -27.61 30.69
CA ALA A 168 33.21 -27.76 32.10
C ALA A 168 32.87 -29.17 32.64
N LEU A 169 31.72 -29.72 32.26
CA LEU A 169 31.33 -31.09 32.60
C LEU A 169 32.25 -32.13 31.96
N ALA A 170 32.64 -31.93 30.71
CA ALA A 170 33.58 -32.81 30.01
C ALA A 170 34.97 -32.81 30.68
N VAL A 171 35.49 -31.63 31.06
CA VAL A 171 36.74 -31.49 31.82
C VAL A 171 36.63 -32.20 33.17
N ALA A 172 35.53 -32.00 33.91
CA ALA A 172 35.31 -32.68 35.19
C ALA A 172 35.23 -34.20 35.03
N ALA A 173 34.56 -34.69 33.99
CA ALA A 173 34.48 -36.12 33.69
C ALA A 173 35.84 -36.72 33.34
N ASN A 174 36.66 -36.02 32.53
CA ASN A 174 38.01 -36.45 32.18
C ASN A 174 38.93 -36.50 33.41
N LYS A 175 38.91 -35.46 34.26
CA LYS A 175 39.65 -35.48 35.54
C LYS A 175 39.27 -36.67 36.41
N LYS A 176 37.99 -37.05 36.43
CA LYS A 176 37.51 -38.22 37.17
C LYS A 176 38.00 -39.54 36.55
N ARG A 177 38.10 -39.63 35.22
CA ARG A 177 38.67 -40.79 34.53
C ARG A 177 40.15 -40.93 34.82
N GLU A 178 40.92 -39.85 34.69
CA GLU A 178 42.35 -39.81 35.03
C GLU A 178 42.61 -40.19 36.49
N GLY A 179 41.78 -39.69 37.41
CA GLY A 179 41.88 -40.07 38.83
C GLY A 179 41.70 -41.58 39.05
N ARG A 180 40.69 -42.19 38.42
CA ARG A 180 40.47 -43.64 38.48
C ARG A 180 41.59 -44.44 37.84
N GLU A 181 42.19 -43.95 36.76
CA GLU A 181 43.34 -44.60 36.12
C GLU A 181 44.57 -44.56 37.01
N LYS A 182 44.84 -43.42 37.67
CA LYS A 182 45.91 -43.31 38.67
C LYS A 182 45.69 -44.27 39.84
N GLU A 183 44.48 -44.31 40.41
CA GLU A 183 44.11 -45.24 41.48
C GLU A 183 44.31 -46.71 41.05
N ARG A 184 43.89 -47.07 39.82
CA ARG A 184 44.11 -48.42 39.28
C ARG A 184 45.59 -48.74 39.13
N ALA A 185 46.38 -47.81 38.61
CA ALA A 185 47.82 -47.98 38.44
C ALA A 185 48.54 -48.10 39.80
N GLU A 186 48.12 -47.34 40.81
CA GLU A 186 48.65 -47.45 42.17
C GLU A 186 48.28 -48.77 42.84
N LEU A 187 47.03 -49.22 42.71
CA LEU A 187 46.59 -50.53 43.19
C LEU A 187 47.34 -51.68 42.49
N GLU A 188 47.59 -51.57 41.19
CA GLU A 188 48.38 -52.55 40.45
C GLU A 188 49.83 -52.59 40.93
N ARG A 189 50.46 -51.42 41.15
CA ARG A 189 51.80 -51.33 41.75
C ARG A 189 51.84 -51.97 43.14
N GLN A 190 50.85 -51.71 43.99
CA GLN A 190 50.75 -52.33 45.30
C GLN A 190 50.59 -53.85 45.21
N ARG A 191 49.78 -54.34 44.27
CA ARG A 191 49.63 -55.78 44.02
C ARG A 191 50.94 -56.42 43.58
N LEU A 192 51.66 -55.80 42.64
CA LEU A 192 52.95 -56.30 42.18
C LEU A 192 53.99 -56.31 43.31
N ALA A 193 54.06 -55.24 44.11
CA ALA A 193 54.93 -55.19 45.29
C ALA A 193 54.59 -56.28 46.32
N ALA A 194 53.30 -56.49 46.61
CA ALA A 194 52.85 -57.53 47.52
C ALA A 194 53.14 -58.95 46.96
N GLU A 195 53.03 -59.16 45.66
CA GLU A 195 53.43 -60.41 45.01
C GLU A 195 54.95 -60.64 45.07
N GLU A 196 55.77 -59.60 44.89
CA GLU A 196 57.21 -59.69 45.06
C GLU A 196 57.60 -60.01 46.51
N GLU A 197 56.97 -59.36 47.48
CA GLU A 197 57.15 -59.69 48.90
C GLU A 197 56.73 -61.13 49.20
N ARG A 198 55.58 -61.58 48.68
CA ARG A 198 55.16 -62.98 48.80
C ARG A 198 56.17 -63.93 48.18
N LYS A 199 56.71 -63.63 46.99
CA LYS A 199 57.76 -64.44 46.34
C LYS A 199 59.03 -64.48 47.18
N ARG A 200 59.45 -63.34 47.76
CA ARG A 200 60.61 -63.28 48.67
C ARG A 200 60.40 -64.11 49.93
N VAL A 201 59.25 -63.96 50.60
CA VAL A 201 58.90 -64.76 51.78
C VAL A 201 58.84 -66.24 51.42
N ASN A 202 58.20 -66.60 50.31
CA ASN A 202 58.09 -68.00 49.89
C ASN A 202 59.46 -68.60 49.53
N ALA A 203 60.36 -67.83 48.91
CA ALA A 203 61.74 -68.25 48.65
C ALA A 203 62.58 -68.42 49.94
N SER A 204 62.25 -67.69 51.01
CA SER A 204 62.92 -67.83 52.32
C SER A 204 62.47 -69.05 53.13
N ILE A 205 61.37 -69.70 52.73
CA ILE A 205 60.90 -70.95 53.35
C ILE A 205 61.71 -72.11 52.75
N SER A 206 62.49 -72.79 53.59
CA SER A 206 63.21 -74.02 53.19
C SER A 206 62.20 -75.16 53.01
N HIS A 207 62.14 -75.75 51.81
CA HIS A 207 61.24 -76.86 51.48
C HIS A 207 61.97 -78.21 51.54
N GLY A 208 61.26 -79.30 51.83
CA GLY A 208 61.82 -80.66 51.90
C GLY A 208 62.22 -81.09 53.33
N LYS A 209 63.12 -82.09 53.45
CA LYS A 209 63.46 -82.72 54.73
C LYS A 209 64.05 -81.71 55.75
N GLU A 210 64.92 -80.81 55.30
CA GLU A 210 65.49 -79.73 56.15
C GLU A 210 64.43 -78.70 56.60
N GLY A 211 63.42 -78.46 55.76
CA GLY A 211 62.29 -77.60 56.11
C GLY A 211 61.40 -78.21 57.18
N LEU A 212 61.11 -79.50 57.05
CA LEU A 212 60.36 -80.28 58.04
C LEU A 212 61.09 -80.35 59.38
N GLU A 213 62.41 -80.56 59.37
CA GLU A 213 63.22 -80.61 60.59
C GLU A 213 63.23 -79.25 61.33
N LYS A 214 63.36 -78.13 60.62
CA LYS A 214 63.25 -76.78 61.22
C LYS A 214 61.86 -76.46 61.75
N ALA A 215 60.80 -76.87 61.05
CA ALA A 215 59.43 -76.69 61.51
C ALA A 215 59.13 -77.53 62.76
N ILE A 216 59.63 -78.78 62.83
CA ILE A 216 59.54 -79.64 64.01
C ILE A 216 60.32 -79.04 65.19
N ALA A 217 61.50 -78.45 64.95
CA ALA A 217 62.28 -77.76 65.98
C ALA A 217 61.56 -76.50 66.51
N MET A 218 61.06 -75.62 65.64
CA MET A 218 60.28 -74.45 66.08
C MET A 218 58.97 -74.83 66.78
N LEU A 219 58.29 -75.89 66.33
CA LEU A 219 57.11 -76.42 67.03
C LEU A 219 57.50 -76.92 68.42
N ARG A 220 58.59 -77.68 68.57
CA ARG A 220 59.14 -78.10 69.89
C ARG A 220 59.53 -76.93 70.79
N ASP A 221 60.04 -75.84 70.24
CA ASP A 221 60.38 -74.64 71.02
C ASP A 221 59.13 -73.83 71.42
N SER A 222 58.07 -73.83 70.59
CA SER A 222 56.81 -73.12 70.85
C SER A 222 55.82 -73.91 71.73
N THR A 223 55.91 -75.24 71.71
CA THR A 223 55.20 -76.13 72.64
C THR A 223 56.24 -76.74 73.57
N GLY A 224 56.53 -76.05 74.68
CA GLY A 224 57.40 -76.56 75.74
C GLY A 224 56.91 -77.94 76.20
N SER A 225 57.54 -78.98 75.65
CA SER A 225 57.37 -80.36 76.06
C SER A 225 58.63 -80.70 76.85
N GLU A 226 58.56 -80.43 78.15
CA GLU A 226 59.52 -80.91 79.15
C GLU A 226 59.62 -82.43 79.06
N VAL A 227 60.86 -82.94 79.11
CA VAL A 227 61.17 -84.24 79.67
C VAL A 227 61.13 -84.10 81.19
#